data_AF-A0A520I6L4-F1
#
_entry.id   AF-A0A520I6L4-F1
#
_cell.length_a   1.000
_cell.length_b   1.000
_cell.length_c   1.000
_cell.angle_alpha   90.00
_cell.angle_beta   90.00
_cell.angle_gamma   90.00
#
_symmetry.space_group_name_H-M   'P 1'
#
loop_
_entity.id
_entity.type
_entity.pdbx_description
1 polymer ?
#
loop_
_entity_poly.entity_id
_entity_poly.type
_entity_poly.pdbx_seq_one_letter_code
_entity_poly.pdbx_strand_id
1 'polypeptide(L)' 'FDAYAAIARAKGFLLVASSPLTRSSYHAGDDFERMRAARAEKLGTGVVRL' A
#
# COMPACT_ATOMS: atom_id res chain seq x y z
N PHE A 1 -10.57 8.30 -10.21
CA PHE A 1 -10.16 6.99 -9.67
C PHE A 1 -10.06 7.00 -8.14
N ASP A 2 -10.06 8.16 -7.49
CA ASP A 2 -9.99 8.31 -6.03
C ASP A 2 -11.12 7.60 -5.28
N ALA A 3 -12.32 7.50 -5.86
CA ALA A 3 -13.42 6.71 -5.28
C ALA A 3 -13.03 5.24 -5.08
N TYR A 4 -12.37 4.60 -6.05
CA TYR A 4 -11.88 3.23 -5.90
C TYR A 4 -10.76 3.13 -4.87
N ALA A 5 -9.85 4.12 -4.83
CA ALA A 5 -8.82 4.18 -3.81
C ALA A 5 -9.42 4.34 -2.40
N ALA A 6 -10.47 5.15 -2.25
CA ALA A 6 -11.18 5.33 -0.99
C ALA A 6 -11.86 4.03 -0.53
N ILE A 7 -12.54 3.32 -1.45
CA ILE A 7 -13.15 2.01 -1.16
C ILE A 7 -12.09 1.00 -0.72
N ALA A 8 -10.94 0.93 -1.40
CA ALA A 8 -9.87 0.01 -1.03
C ALA A 8 -9.28 0.33 0.36
N ARG A 9 -9.05 1.61 0.65
CA ARG A 9 -8.60 2.04 1.99
C ARG A 9 -9.63 1.70 3.07
N ALA A 10 -10.93 1.92 2.81
CA ALA A 10 -12.01 1.55 3.72
C ALA A 10 -12.08 0.03 3.96
N LYS A 11 -11.72 -0.79 2.97
CA LYS A 11 -11.59 -2.25 3.10
C LYS A 11 -10.33 -2.71 3.84
N GLY A 12 -9.43 -1.80 4.20
CA GLY A 12 -8.24 -2.11 4.98
C GLY A 12 -7.03 -2.59 4.17
N PHE A 13 -7.04 -2.44 2.84
CA PHE A 13 -5.83 -2.67 2.03
C PHE A 13 -4.69 -1.74 2.48
N LEU A 14 -3.48 -2.28 2.58
CA LEU A 14 -2.30 -1.52 3.04
C LEU A 14 -1.82 -0.47 2.03
N LEU A 15 -2.06 -0.74 0.74
CA LEU A 15 -1.72 0.14 -0.36
C LEU A 15 -2.70 -0.09 -1.51
N VAL A 16 -2.94 0.93 -2.33
CA VAL A 16 -3.76 0.83 -3.55
C VAL A 16 -3.23 1.82 -4.59
N ALA A 17 -2.95 1.32 -5.79
CA ALA A 17 -2.73 2.13 -6.98
C ALA A 17 -4.05 2.26 -7.74
N SER A 18 -4.54 3.48 -7.94
CA SER A 18 -5.79 3.72 -8.68
C SER A 18 -5.72 4.96 -9.55
N SER A 19 -5.51 4.75 -10.84
CA SER A 19 -5.47 5.78 -11.87
C SER A 19 -5.94 5.21 -13.22
N PRO A 20 -6.26 6.03 -14.22
CA PRO A 20 -6.60 5.55 -15.56
C PRO A 20 -5.49 4.70 -16.22
N LEU A 21 -4.23 4.92 -15.83
CA LEU A 21 -3.06 4.29 -16.41
C LEU A 21 -2.43 3.22 -15.51
N THR A 22 -3.09 2.83 -14.41
CA THR A 22 -2.59 1.75 -13.55
C THR A 22 -2.43 0.47 -14.40
N ARG A 23 -1.28 -0.19 -14.24
CA ARG A 23 -0.94 -1.49 -14.81
C ARG A 23 -0.38 -2.35 -13.69
N SER A 24 -0.63 -3.66 -13.74
CA SER A 24 -0.29 -4.57 -12.64
C SER A 24 1.20 -4.60 -12.27
N SER A 25 2.10 -4.40 -13.24
CA SER A 25 3.55 -4.45 -13.03
C SER A 25 4.19 -3.10 -12.73
N TYR A 26 3.49 -1.97 -12.95
CA TYR A 26 4.06 -0.64 -12.79
C TYR A 26 4.24 -0.32 -11.30
N HIS A 27 5.47 -0.02 -10.89
CA HIS A 27 5.88 0.15 -9.47
C HIS A 27 5.62 -1.03 -8.54
N ALA A 28 5.35 -2.24 -9.06
CA ALA A 28 5.01 -3.38 -8.20
C ALA A 28 6.08 -3.70 -7.14
N GLY A 29 7.37 -3.48 -7.45
CA GLY A 29 8.47 -3.61 -6.50
C GLY A 29 8.43 -2.56 -5.38
N ASP A 30 8.38 -1.28 -5.72
CA ASP A 30 8.31 -0.18 -4.74
C ASP A 30 7.06 -0.27 -3.87
N ASP A 31 5.92 -0.61 -4.48
CA ASP A 31 4.64 -0.81 -3.80
C ASP A 31 4.70 -2.00 -2.85
N PHE A 32 5.41 -3.07 -3.23
CA PHE A 32 5.65 -4.21 -2.34
C PHE A 32 6.46 -3.81 -1.11
N GLU A 33 7.55 -3.06 -1.27
CA GLU A 33 8.35 -2.58 -0.13
C GLU A 33 7.53 -1.69 0.81
N ARG A 34 6.69 -0.81 0.27
CA ARG A 34 5.76 0.01 1.06
C ARG A 34 4.75 -0.85 1.83
N MET A 35 4.19 -1.87 1.19
CA MET A 35 3.26 -2.81 1.86
C MET A 35 3.98 -3.62 2.95
N ARG A 36 5.23 -4.02 2.74
CA ARG A 36 6.06 -4.71 3.74
C ARG A 36 6.29 -3.82 4.96
N ALA A 37 6.67 -2.57 4.76
CA ALA A 37 6.85 -1.59 5.82
C ALA A 37 5.54 -1.35 6.60
N ALA A 38 4.44 -1.04 5.92
CA ALA A 38 3.13 -0.82 6.54
C ALA A 38 2.65 -2.06 7.32
N ARG A 39 2.96 -3.27 6.83
CA ARG A 39 2.66 -4.52 7.56
C ARG A 39 3.51 -4.64 8.82
N ALA A 40 4.81 -4.35 8.74
CA ALA A 40 5.70 -4.43 9.90
C ALA A 40 5.28 -3.45 11.00
N GLU A 41 4.91 -2.22 10.63
CA GLU A 41 4.36 -1.21 11.55
C GLU A 41 3.09 -1.72 12.25
N LYS A 42 2.12 -2.28 11.49
CA LYS A 42 0.89 -2.86 12.08
C LYS A 42 1.15 -4.00 13.06
N LEU A 43 2.24 -4.75 12.88
CA LEU A 43 2.60 -5.87 13.76
C LEU A 43 3.51 -5.45 14.91
N GLY A 44 3.91 -4.17 15.00
CA GLY A 44 4.89 -3.71 15.98
C GLY A 44 6.30 -4.29 15.74
N THR A 45 6.56 -4.83 14.54
CA THR A 45 7.87 -5.37 14.13
C THR A 45 8.64 -4.40 13.24
N GLY A 46 8.10 -3.20 13.00
CA GLY A 46 8.81 -2.11 12.34
C GLY A 46 10.00 -1.67 13.19
N VAL A 47 11.12 -1.33 12.56
CA VAL A 47 12.32 -0.85 13.26
C VAL A 47 11.93 0.36 14.09
N VAL A 48 11.86 0.19 15.41
CA VAL A 48 11.74 1.30 16.36
C VAL A 48 13.00 2.12 16.18
N ARG A 49 12.89 3.26 15.50
CA ARG A 49 13.97 4.24 15.50
C ARG A 49 13.95 4.90 16.87
N LEU A 50 14.88 4.46 17.72
CA LEU A 50 15.22 5.11 18.99
C LEU A 50 15.64 6.56 18.74
#